data_AF-Q1EFU5-F1
#
_entry.id   AF-Q1EFU5-F1
#
_cell.length_a   1.000
_cell.length_b   1.000
_cell.length_c   1.000
_cell.angle_alpha   90.00
_cell.angle_beta   90.00
_cell.angle_gamma   90.00
#
_symmetry.space_group_name_H-M   'P 1'
#
loop_
_entity.id
_entity.type
_entity.pdbx_description
1 polymer ?
#
loop_
_entity_poly.entity_id
_entity_poly.type
_entity_poly.pdbx_seq_one_letter_code
_entity_poly.pdbx_strand_id
1 'polypeptide(L)'
;LISSSFYVTERQGERNCVFYYPKAVWVRLVRSPIDCLDGGHYRLMEYSLVTSIIKARGFGFSRVRLIPKKHDIRIIANARIPSKLIYFYKSINTSLKELHAVLKTIKQEHPQLLGSSVFGYNEIHKEWSQFLPKLRGRKQKIPNVYIVVA
;
A
#
# COMPACT_ATOMS: atom_id res chain seq x y z
N LEU A 1 11.88 4.34 28.77
CA LEU A 1 12.78 5.48 28.54
C LEU A 1 12.95 5.84 27.06
N ILE A 2 13.20 4.89 26.16
CA ILE A 2 13.38 5.20 24.73
C ILE A 2 12.05 5.60 24.07
N SER A 3 10.98 4.80 24.21
CA SER A 3 9.65 5.12 23.65
C SER A 3 8.98 6.36 24.25
N SER A 4 9.38 6.76 25.47
CA SER A 4 8.88 7.98 26.11
C SER A 4 9.49 9.24 25.51
N SER A 5 10.73 9.18 25.02
CA SER A 5 11.49 10.37 24.58
C SER A 5 11.71 10.43 23.07
N PHE A 6 11.72 9.27 22.40
CA PHE A 6 12.00 9.14 20.97
C PHE A 6 10.82 8.52 20.22
N TYR A 7 10.63 8.99 18.99
CA TYR A 7 9.90 8.29 17.96
C TYR A 7 10.87 7.35 17.23
N VAL A 8 10.53 6.07 17.20
CA VAL A 8 11.37 5.01 16.63
C VAL A 8 10.74 4.53 15.33
N THR A 9 11.46 4.65 14.22
CA THR A 9 10.95 4.26 12.89
C THR A 9 12.08 3.87 11.95
N GLU A 10 11.73 3.30 10.80
CA GLU A 10 12.65 2.96 9.72
C GLU A 10 12.69 4.12 8.70
N ARG A 11 13.69 4.13 7.81
CA ARG A 11 13.71 5.01 6.64
C ARG A 11 13.45 4.22 5.37
N GLN A 12 12.73 4.82 4.42
CA GLN A 12 12.52 4.18 3.13
C GLN A 12 13.84 4.08 2.37
N GLY A 13 14.22 2.86 1.98
CA GLY A 13 15.44 2.57 1.22
C GLY A 13 16.56 1.96 2.06
N GLU A 14 16.48 2.05 3.39
CA GLU A 14 17.47 1.46 4.31
C GLU A 14 16.88 0.20 4.95
N ARG A 15 17.42 -0.97 4.59
CA ARG A 15 16.91 -2.25 5.06
C ARG A 15 17.38 -2.51 6.49
N ASN A 16 16.45 -2.90 7.36
CA ASN A 16 16.71 -3.33 8.74
C ASN A 16 17.39 -2.27 9.63
N CYS A 17 17.35 -1.00 9.25
CA CYS A 17 17.90 0.11 10.03
C CYS A 17 16.78 0.80 10.81
N VAL A 18 17.02 0.97 12.12
CA VAL A 18 16.09 1.65 13.03
C VAL A 18 16.67 3.01 13.40
N PHE A 19 15.83 4.03 13.29
CA PHE A 19 16.17 5.42 13.56
C PHE A 19 15.40 5.93 14.77
N TYR A 20 16.08 6.74 15.56
CA TYR A 20 15.55 7.34 16.78
C TYR A 20 15.49 8.86 16.58
N TYR A 21 14.28 9.39 16.56
CA TYR A 21 14.03 10.83 16.45
C TYR A 21 13.54 11.36 17.80
N PRO A 22 14.16 12.37 18.41
CA PRO A 22 13.56 13.03 19.56
C PRO A 22 12.13 13.48 19.23
N LYS A 23 11.16 13.27 20.13
CA LYS A 23 9.73 13.52 19.81
C LYS A 23 9.47 14.95 19.32
N ALA A 24 10.15 15.95 19.88
CA ALA A 24 10.04 17.34 19.43
C ALA A 24 10.52 17.53 17.97
N VAL A 25 11.63 16.86 17.59
CA VAL A 25 12.14 16.87 16.22
C VAL A 25 11.18 16.13 15.29
N TRP A 26 10.67 14.98 15.72
CA TRP A 26 9.70 14.20 14.96
C TRP A 26 8.45 15.01 14.62
N VAL A 27 7.84 15.66 15.62
CA VAL A 27 6.64 16.51 15.43
C VAL A 27 6.91 17.62 14.40
N ARG A 28 8.07 18.31 14.51
CA ARG A 28 8.45 19.34 13.54
C ARG A 28 8.64 18.79 12.13
N LEU A 29 9.24 17.61 12.01
CA LEU A 29 9.50 16.95 10.74
C LEU A 29 8.21 16.53 10.03
N VAL A 30 7.22 16.02 10.77
CA VAL A 30 5.94 15.55 10.18
C VAL A 30 4.90 16.64 9.98
N ARG A 31 5.06 17.81 10.60
CA ARG A 31 4.05 18.88 10.59
C ARG A 31 3.72 19.35 9.18
N SER A 32 4.71 19.83 8.43
CA SER A 32 4.48 20.31 7.05
C SER A 32 3.87 19.22 6.14
N PRO A 33 4.38 17.97 6.14
CA PRO A 33 3.75 16.90 5.37
C PRO A 33 2.31 16.58 5.77
N ILE A 34 1.96 16.67 7.07
CA ILE A 34 0.57 16.48 7.53
C ILE A 34 -0.30 17.66 7.09
N ASP A 35 0.18 18.90 7.20
CA ASP A 35 -0.54 20.09 6.78
C ASP A 35 -0.82 20.05 5.27
N CYS A 36 0.12 19.53 4.46
CA CYS A 36 -0.06 19.33 3.03
C CYS A 36 -1.10 18.26 2.66
N LEU A 37 -1.52 17.38 3.59
CA LEU A 37 -2.59 16.40 3.30
C LEU A 37 -3.93 17.07 3.03
N ASP A 38 -4.15 18.25 3.60
CA ASP A 38 -5.38 19.03 3.43
C ASP A 38 -5.46 19.71 2.05
N GLY A 39 -4.41 19.58 1.21
CA GLY A 39 -4.32 20.13 -0.15
C GLY A 39 -5.25 19.50 -1.19
N GLY A 40 -6.37 18.91 -0.79
CA GLY A 40 -7.44 18.39 -1.66
C GLY A 40 -7.65 16.87 -1.66
N HIS A 41 -6.74 16.11 -1.05
CA HIS A 41 -6.82 14.63 -1.04
C HIS A 41 -7.31 14.06 0.28
N TYR A 42 -7.07 14.75 1.39
CA TYR A 42 -7.54 14.38 2.72
C TYR A 42 -8.31 15.55 3.34
N ARG A 43 -9.13 15.23 4.33
CA ARG A 43 -9.89 16.22 5.09
C ARG A 43 -9.97 15.77 6.54
N LEU A 44 -9.80 16.70 7.47
CA LEU A 44 -10.13 16.45 8.87
C LEU A 44 -11.64 16.18 9.01
N MET A 45 -12.01 15.11 9.69
CA MET A 45 -13.41 14.72 9.87
C MET A 45 -13.81 14.73 11.34
N GLU A 46 -15.01 15.26 11.59
CA GLU A 46 -15.66 15.23 12.90
C GLU A 46 -15.93 13.79 13.36
N TYR A 47 -15.83 13.57 14.66
CA TYR A 47 -15.98 12.23 15.25
C TYR A 47 -17.37 11.61 14.96
N SER A 48 -18.42 12.43 14.96
CA SER A 48 -19.79 12.02 14.65
C SER A 48 -19.92 11.50 13.21
N LEU A 49 -19.34 12.22 12.24
CA LEU A 49 -19.34 11.82 10.83
C LEU A 49 -18.55 10.53 10.61
N VAL A 50 -17.35 10.44 11.21
CA VAL A 50 -16.51 9.22 11.15
C VAL A 50 -17.29 8.02 11.68
N THR A 51 -17.99 8.20 12.79
CA THR A 51 -18.82 7.15 13.40
C THR A 51 -19.94 6.70 12.45
N SER A 52 -20.67 7.65 11.83
CA SER A 52 -21.73 7.34 10.87
C SER A 52 -21.20 6.59 9.64
N ILE A 53 -20.07 7.03 9.09
CA ILE A 53 -19.41 6.39 7.95
C ILE A 53 -18.98 4.96 8.30
N ILE A 54 -18.35 4.76 9.45
CA ILE A 54 -17.87 3.44 9.87
C ILE A 54 -19.04 2.49 10.17
N LYS A 55 -20.14 2.99 10.72
CA LYS A 55 -21.37 2.21 10.92
C LYS A 55 -22.02 1.78 9.60
N ALA A 56 -21.97 2.63 8.57
CA ALA A 56 -22.55 2.36 7.27
C ALA A 56 -21.71 1.40 6.39
N ARG A 57 -20.45 1.13 6.75
CA ARG A 57 -19.53 0.29 5.96
C ARG A 57 -19.36 -1.10 6.58
N GLY A 58 -19.19 -2.12 5.73
CA GLY A 58 -18.93 -3.51 6.15
C GLY A 58 -17.48 -3.81 6.58
N PHE A 59 -16.61 -2.80 6.66
CA PHE A 59 -15.20 -2.96 7.01
C PHE A 59 -14.70 -1.77 7.83
N GLY A 60 -13.65 -2.01 8.61
CA GLY A 60 -13.07 -1.02 9.51
C GLY A 60 -12.12 -0.03 8.83
N PHE A 61 -11.21 0.52 9.61
CA PHE A 61 -10.20 1.49 9.15
C PHE A 61 -8.79 1.03 9.51
N SER A 62 -7.78 1.76 9.06
CA SER A 62 -6.38 1.47 9.40
C SER A 62 -5.71 2.72 9.94
N ARG A 63 -4.83 2.51 10.93
CA ARG A 63 -3.97 3.58 11.42
C ARG A 63 -2.85 3.80 10.39
N VAL A 64 -2.57 5.07 10.12
CA VAL A 64 -1.45 5.45 9.25
C VAL A 64 -0.14 5.47 10.06
N ARG A 65 0.94 5.03 9.42
CA ARG A 65 2.34 5.19 9.87
C ARG A 65 3.05 6.11 8.89
N LEU A 66 3.86 7.01 9.44
CA LEU A 66 4.70 7.93 8.68
C LEU A 66 6.14 7.38 8.63
N ILE A 67 6.72 7.31 7.45
CA ILE A 67 8.06 6.78 7.20
C ILE A 67 8.87 7.87 6.49
N PRO A 68 9.98 8.34 7.06
CA PRO A 68 10.84 9.30 6.38
C PRO A 68 11.44 8.72 5.09
N LYS A 69 11.39 9.52 4.03
CA LYS A 69 12.18 9.39 2.81
C LYS A 69 13.36 10.36 2.88
N LYS A 70 14.19 10.37 1.83
CA LYS A 70 15.31 11.31 1.68
C LYS A 70 14.88 12.78 1.77
N HIS A 71 13.73 13.14 1.19
CA HIS A 71 13.27 14.54 1.08
C HIS A 71 11.80 14.76 1.47
N ASP A 72 11.09 13.72 1.89
CA ASP A 72 9.64 13.76 2.13
C ASP A 72 9.22 12.62 3.07
N ILE A 73 7.92 12.43 3.32
CA ILE A 73 7.37 11.40 4.20
C ILE A 73 6.42 10.50 3.42
N ARG A 74 6.65 9.19 3.53
CA ARG A 74 5.69 8.19 3.04
C ARG A 74 4.65 7.92 4.13
N ILE A 75 3.38 8.05 3.75
CA ILE A 75 2.26 7.58 4.56
C ILE A 75 1.92 6.16 4.13
N ILE A 76 1.85 5.24 5.08
CA ILE A 76 1.39 3.87 4.85
C ILE A 76 0.29 3.49 5.83
N ALA A 77 -0.63 2.63 5.42
CA ALA A 77 -1.68 2.10 6.29
C ALA A 77 -1.54 0.57 6.40
N ASN A 78 -1.74 0.02 7.59
CA ASN A 78 -1.70 -1.43 7.79
C ASN A 78 -3.11 -2.03 7.75
N ALA A 79 -3.50 -2.54 6.58
CA ALA A 79 -4.80 -3.17 6.33
C ALA A 79 -4.98 -4.58 6.94
N ARG A 80 -3.93 -5.15 7.55
CA ARG A 80 -3.96 -6.48 8.19
C ARG A 80 -4.39 -6.43 9.65
N ILE A 81 -4.32 -5.25 10.27
CA ILE A 81 -4.66 -5.10 11.68
C ILE A 81 -6.17 -4.86 11.80
N PRO A 82 -6.90 -5.63 12.63
CA PRO A 82 -8.27 -5.30 12.99
C PRO A 82 -8.36 -3.91 13.62
N SER A 83 -9.49 -3.23 13.44
CA SER A 83 -9.69 -1.91 14.02
C SER A 83 -10.81 -1.92 15.04
N LYS A 84 -10.69 -1.03 16.03
CA LYS A 84 -11.71 -0.81 17.03
C LYS A 84 -11.89 0.69 17.21
N LEU A 85 -13.14 1.13 17.09
CA LEU A 85 -13.54 2.48 17.50
C LEU A 85 -14.63 2.34 18.56
N ILE A 86 -15.87 2.12 18.13
CA ILE A 86 -17.00 1.76 18.99
C ILE A 86 -17.19 0.23 18.98
N TYR A 87 -17.17 -0.36 17.79
CA TYR A 87 -17.24 -1.81 17.58
C TYR A 87 -15.90 -2.37 17.12
N PHE A 88 -15.76 -3.68 17.23
CA PHE A 88 -14.64 -4.41 16.66
C PHE A 88 -14.90 -4.71 15.18
N TYR A 89 -13.93 -4.39 14.34
CA TYR A 89 -13.97 -4.65 12.90
C TYR A 89 -12.83 -5.59 12.52
N LYS A 90 -13.15 -6.60 11.72
CA LYS A 90 -12.13 -7.44 11.08
C LYS A 90 -11.15 -6.58 10.27
N SER A 91 -9.96 -7.12 10.03
CA SER A 91 -8.99 -6.42 9.19
C SER A 91 -9.58 -6.16 7.80
N ILE A 92 -9.20 -5.05 7.16
CA ILE A 92 -9.65 -4.71 5.81
C ILE A 92 -9.33 -5.85 4.84
N ASN A 93 -8.14 -6.45 4.98
CA ASN A 93 -7.76 -7.61 4.15
C ASN A 93 -8.71 -8.80 4.33
N THR A 94 -9.22 -9.04 5.54
CA THR A 94 -10.22 -10.08 5.78
C THR A 94 -11.55 -9.72 5.14
N SER A 95 -12.01 -8.48 5.29
CA SER A 95 -13.27 -8.01 4.68
C SER A 95 -13.22 -8.01 3.15
N LEU A 96 -12.06 -7.75 2.55
CA LEU A 96 -11.87 -7.75 1.10
C LEU A 96 -11.49 -9.13 0.54
N LYS A 97 -11.43 -10.19 1.37
CA LYS A 97 -10.98 -11.52 0.95
C LYS A 97 -11.88 -12.11 -0.15
N GLU A 98 -13.19 -11.97 0.01
CA GLU A 98 -14.18 -12.47 -0.95
C GLU A 98 -14.09 -11.70 -2.27
N LEU A 99 -14.01 -10.37 -2.22
CA LEU A 99 -13.81 -9.55 -3.41
C LEU A 99 -12.51 -9.92 -4.15
N HIS A 100 -11.43 -10.15 -3.40
CA HIS A 100 -10.17 -10.61 -3.98
C HIS A 100 -10.28 -11.99 -4.63
N ALA A 101 -11.10 -12.89 -4.07
CA ALA A 101 -11.38 -14.20 -4.66
C ALA A 101 -12.18 -14.05 -5.96
N VAL A 102 -13.22 -13.20 -5.98
CA VAL A 102 -13.99 -12.89 -7.19
C VAL A 102 -13.09 -12.34 -8.29
N LEU A 103 -12.20 -11.40 -7.98
CA LEU A 103 -11.23 -10.86 -8.95
C LEU A 103 -10.29 -11.95 -9.50
N LYS A 104 -9.88 -12.92 -8.66
CA LYS A 104 -9.09 -14.06 -9.10
C LYS A 104 -9.88 -15.00 -10.02
N THR A 105 -11.16 -15.24 -9.73
CA THR A 105 -12.05 -16.03 -10.59
C THR A 105 -12.25 -15.33 -11.94
N ILE A 106 -12.56 -14.03 -11.95
CA ILE A 106 -12.69 -13.23 -13.18
C ILE A 106 -11.40 -13.31 -14.00
N LYS A 107 -10.23 -13.24 -13.35
CA LYS A 107 -8.95 -13.42 -14.05
C LYS A 107 -8.83 -14.79 -14.73
N GLN A 108 -9.31 -15.85 -14.10
CA GLN A 108 -9.21 -17.20 -14.63
C GLN A 108 -10.20 -17.46 -15.76
N GLU A 109 -11.44 -17.00 -15.60
CA GLU A 109 -12.54 -17.25 -16.55
C GLU A 109 -12.58 -16.24 -17.69
N HIS A 110 -12.22 -14.98 -17.42
CA HIS A 110 -12.32 -13.85 -18.35
C HIS A 110 -11.05 -12.97 -18.31
N PRO A 111 -9.86 -13.52 -18.64
CA PRO A 111 -8.59 -12.80 -18.56
C PRO A 111 -8.58 -11.51 -19.39
N GLN A 112 -9.34 -11.44 -20.48
CA GLN A 112 -9.46 -10.25 -21.34
C GLN A 112 -9.98 -9.01 -20.61
N LEU A 113 -10.77 -9.17 -19.54
CA LEU A 113 -11.30 -8.05 -18.76
C LEU A 113 -10.22 -7.38 -17.88
N LEU A 114 -9.18 -8.12 -17.52
CA LEU A 114 -8.07 -7.65 -16.69
C LEU A 114 -6.77 -7.47 -17.50
N GLY A 115 -6.79 -7.78 -18.80
CA GLY A 115 -5.64 -7.73 -19.67
C GLY A 115 -4.49 -8.59 -19.14
N SER A 116 -3.26 -8.05 -19.21
CA SER A 116 -2.05 -8.72 -18.72
C SER A 116 -1.81 -8.53 -17.21
N SER A 117 -2.86 -8.24 -16.42
CA SER A 117 -2.73 -8.03 -14.98
C SER A 117 -2.33 -9.32 -14.25
N VAL A 118 -1.43 -9.15 -13.29
CA VAL A 118 -0.81 -10.22 -12.49
C VAL A 118 -1.02 -9.96 -11.01
N PHE A 119 -1.34 -10.99 -10.23
CA PHE A 119 -1.68 -10.91 -8.82
C PHE A 119 -0.51 -11.31 -7.91
N GLY A 120 0.68 -11.53 -8.48
CA GLY A 120 1.91 -11.82 -7.73
C GLY A 120 3.14 -12.04 -8.61
N TYR A 121 4.30 -12.09 -7.96
CA TYR A 121 5.60 -12.26 -8.63
C TYR A 121 5.72 -13.58 -9.41
N ASN A 122 5.13 -14.66 -8.92
CA ASN A 122 5.15 -15.96 -9.60
C ASN A 122 4.45 -15.89 -10.96
N GLU A 123 3.37 -15.13 -11.06
CA GLU A 123 2.63 -14.95 -12.30
C GLU A 123 3.43 -14.09 -13.29
N ILE A 124 4.08 -13.02 -12.82
CA ILE A 124 4.98 -12.20 -13.68
C ILE A 124 6.05 -13.07 -14.33
N HIS A 125 6.73 -13.89 -13.53
CA HIS A 125 7.78 -14.77 -14.05
C HIS A 125 7.23 -15.77 -15.07
N LYS A 126 6.03 -16.34 -14.80
CA LYS A 126 5.36 -17.25 -15.72
C LYS A 126 5.02 -16.57 -17.04
N GLU A 127 4.35 -15.41 -17.01
CA GLU A 127 3.98 -14.67 -18.22
C GLU A 127 5.23 -14.25 -19.02
N TRP A 128 6.27 -13.78 -18.33
CA TRP A 128 7.52 -13.37 -18.96
C TRP A 128 8.24 -14.54 -19.63
N SER A 129 8.35 -15.68 -18.95
CA SER A 129 9.00 -16.89 -19.50
C SER A 129 8.26 -17.45 -20.73
N GLN A 130 6.94 -17.28 -20.81
CA GLN A 130 6.14 -17.65 -21.98
C GLN A 130 6.23 -16.63 -23.12
N PHE A 131 6.50 -15.36 -22.80
CA PHE A 131 6.63 -14.28 -23.78
C PHE A 131 8.01 -14.28 -24.48
N LEU A 132 9.09 -14.58 -23.74
CA LEU A 132 10.46 -14.56 -24.27
C LEU A 132 10.69 -15.42 -25.53
N PRO A 133 10.16 -16.66 -25.66
CA PRO A 133 10.29 -17.44 -26.88
C PRO A 133 9.59 -16.79 -28.08
N LYS A 134 8.42 -16.16 -27.84
CA LYS A 134 7.66 -15.45 -28.90
C LYS A 134 8.45 -14.27 -29.45
N LEU A 135 9.18 -13.57 -28.60
CA LEU A 135 10.07 -12.48 -29.01
C LEU A 135 11.29 -12.94 -29.81
N ARG A 136 11.87 -14.11 -29.51
CA ARG A 136 13.02 -14.65 -30.26
C ARG A 136 12.65 -15.05 -31.69
N GLY A 137 11.39 -15.44 -31.92
CA GLY A 137 10.93 -15.95 -33.21
C GLY A 137 11.86 -17.04 -33.76
N ARG A 138 12.03 -17.09 -35.09
CA ARG A 138 12.99 -18.00 -35.76
C ARG A 138 14.44 -17.52 -35.70
N LYS A 139 14.71 -16.27 -35.30
CA LYS A 139 16.01 -15.60 -35.49
C LYS A 139 17.05 -15.89 -34.40
N GLN A 140 16.77 -16.78 -33.44
CA GLN A 140 17.62 -17.11 -32.27
C GLN A 140 18.10 -15.91 -31.42
N LYS A 141 17.77 -14.66 -31.78
CA LYS A 141 18.19 -13.43 -31.13
C LYS A 141 16.98 -12.62 -30.69
N ILE A 142 16.98 -12.16 -29.45
CA ILE A 142 15.91 -11.33 -28.88
C ILE A 142 16.03 -9.92 -29.51
N PRO A 143 14.94 -9.33 -30.04
CA PRO A 143 14.94 -7.95 -30.54
C PRO A 143 15.14 -6.95 -29.39
N ASN A 144 15.48 -5.70 -29.70
CA ASN A 144 15.58 -4.66 -28.68
C ASN A 144 14.22 -4.46 -28.00
N VAL A 145 14.18 -4.66 -26.68
CA VAL A 145 12.98 -4.48 -25.86
C VAL A 145 13.17 -3.23 -25.00
N TYR A 146 12.15 -2.38 -24.94
CA TYR A 146 12.10 -1.22 -24.06
C TYR A 146 11.13 -1.50 -22.92
N ILE A 147 11.55 -1.22 -21.69
CA ILE A 147 10.70 -1.33 -20.50
C ILE A 147 10.36 0.09 -20.06
N VAL A 148 9.07 0.41 -20.04
CA VAL A 148 8.57 1.67 -19.50
C VAL A 148 8.13 1.41 -18.07
N VAL A 149 8.74 2.12 -17.12
CA VAL A 149 8.33 2.10 -15.72
C VAL A 149 7.54 3.39 -15.46
N ALA A 150 6.25 3.23 -15.20
CA ALA A 150 5.35 4.32 -14.82
C ALA A 150 5.40 4.59 -13.31
#